data_AF-A0A542XY66-F1
#
_entry.id   AF-A0A542XY66-F1
#
_cell.length_a   1.000
_cell.length_b   1.000
_cell.length_c   1.000
_cell.angle_alpha   90.00
_cell.angle_beta   90.00
_cell.angle_gamma   90.00
#
_symmetry.space_group_name_H-M   'P 1'
#
loop_
_entity.id
_entity.type
_entity.pdbx_description
1 polymer ?
#
loop_
_entity_poly.entity_id
_entity_poly.type
_entity_poly.pdbx_seq_one_letter_code
_entity_poly.pdbx_strand_id
1 'polypeptide(L)'
;MTFVDPSFQLIADFFEGSPAIWLELPDGWFGRPYDNLLTVVDVSIAESGSLVILFEHSSRLTVESPFSAALKEGALVLGPFAATEWEYAPFGETSAVQRRFVSGTCTFHAPGKHLVGAH
;
A
#
# COMPACT_ATOMS: atom_id res chain seq x y z
N MET A 1 -20.20 18.46 -6.32
CA MET A 1 -19.79 18.09 -4.96
C MET A 1 -19.29 16.66 -5.05
N THR A 2 -17.99 16.48 -5.18
CA THR A 2 -17.39 15.15 -5.40
C THR A 2 -17.39 14.43 -4.06
N PHE A 3 -18.23 13.40 -3.92
CA PHE A 3 -18.13 12.49 -2.79
C PHE A 3 -16.83 11.71 -2.94
N VAL A 4 -15.85 12.04 -2.11
CA VAL A 4 -14.62 11.26 -2.01
C VAL A 4 -14.92 10.10 -1.06
N ASP A 5 -14.60 8.87 -1.49
CA ASP A 5 -14.75 7.68 -0.64
C ASP A 5 -13.96 7.89 0.66
N PRO A 6 -14.55 7.70 1.85
CA PRO A 6 -13.87 7.93 3.13
C PRO A 6 -12.61 7.06 3.29
N SER A 7 -12.56 5.90 2.62
CA SER A 7 -11.35 5.08 2.56
C SER A 7 -10.26 5.78 1.78
N PHE A 8 -10.59 6.42 0.64
CA PHE A 8 -9.59 7.14 -0.15
C PHE A 8 -9.01 8.34 0.59
N GLN A 9 -9.83 9.13 1.28
CA GLN A 9 -9.33 10.25 2.07
C GLN A 9 -8.34 9.78 3.15
N LEU A 10 -8.68 8.71 3.86
CA LEU A 10 -7.78 8.12 4.87
C LEU A 10 -6.44 7.69 4.28
N ILE A 11 -6.47 7.09 3.09
CA ILE A 11 -5.28 6.63 2.37
C ILE A 11 -4.42 7.83 1.96
N ALA A 12 -5.04 8.86 1.37
CA ALA A 12 -4.34 10.08 0.96
C ALA A 12 -3.68 10.78 2.15
N ASP A 13 -4.42 10.99 3.25
CA ASP A 13 -3.91 11.61 4.48
C ASP A 13 -2.74 10.82 5.08
N PHE A 14 -2.81 9.49 5.03
CA PHE A 14 -1.72 8.63 5.51
C PHE A 14 -0.43 8.83 4.71
N PHE A 15 -0.51 8.81 3.38
CA PHE A 15 0.67 8.94 2.53
C PHE A 15 1.20 10.38 2.43
N GLU A 16 0.34 11.39 2.55
CA GLU A 16 0.78 12.79 2.67
C GLU A 16 1.63 12.99 3.94
N GLY A 17 1.19 12.40 5.06
CA GLY A 17 1.95 12.47 6.32
C GLY A 17 3.14 11.52 6.40
N SER A 18 3.28 10.58 5.47
CA SER A 18 4.33 9.53 5.48
C SER A 18 4.60 9.00 4.08
N PRO A 19 5.40 9.72 3.27
CA PRO A 19 5.64 9.35 1.87
C PRO A 19 6.56 8.13 1.73
N ALA A 20 7.25 7.72 2.79
CA ALA A 20 8.10 6.53 2.81
C ALA A 20 7.50 5.48 3.74
N ILE A 21 7.31 4.25 3.25
CA ILE A 21 6.62 3.18 3.97
C ILE A 21 7.32 1.83 3.80
N TRP A 22 7.06 0.90 4.70
CA TRP A 22 7.30 -0.52 4.50
C TRP A 22 5.98 -1.23 4.20
N LEU A 23 6.04 -2.22 3.32
CA LEU A 23 4.86 -2.94 2.82
C LEU A 23 4.83 -4.37 3.32
N GLU A 24 3.71 -4.75 3.92
CA GLU A 24 3.30 -6.13 4.17
C GLU A 24 2.15 -6.50 3.23
N LEU A 25 2.35 -7.55 2.45
CA LEU A 25 1.39 -8.13 1.51
C LEU A 25 0.62 -9.27 2.20
N PRO A 26 -0.42 -9.83 1.57
CA PRO A 26 -1.16 -10.96 2.13
C PRO A 26 -0.30 -12.21 2.42
N ASP A 27 0.82 -12.38 1.71
CA ASP A 27 1.80 -13.45 1.93
C ASP A 27 2.96 -13.05 2.87
N GLY A 28 2.89 -11.86 3.47
CA GLY A 28 3.86 -11.34 4.43
C GLY A 28 4.67 -10.16 3.90
N TRP A 29 5.80 -9.88 4.55
CA TRP A 29 6.61 -8.70 4.26
C TRP A 29 7.19 -8.72 2.84
N PHE A 30 7.14 -7.56 2.18
CA PHE A 30 7.90 -7.35 0.95
C PHE A 30 9.40 -7.25 1.28
N GLY A 31 10.08 -8.41 1.28
CA GLY A 31 11.46 -8.55 1.73
C GLY A 31 11.52 -9.00 3.19
N ARG A 32 12.44 -8.45 3.97
CA ARG A 32 12.44 -8.65 5.44
C ARG A 32 11.70 -7.49 6.10
N PRO A 33 11.15 -7.71 7.31
CA PRO A 33 10.54 -6.62 8.08
C PRO A 33 11.48 -5.42 8.16
N TYR A 34 10.96 -4.26 7.73
CA TYR A 34 11.65 -2.98 7.76
C TYR A 34 12.89 -2.80 6.87
N ASP A 35 13.21 -3.74 5.97
CA ASP A 35 14.37 -3.62 5.08
C ASP A 35 14.09 -2.76 3.83
N ASN A 36 12.92 -2.95 3.22
CA ASN A 36 12.58 -2.31 1.93
C ASN A 36 11.67 -1.11 2.16
N LEU A 37 12.26 0.06 2.38
CA LEU A 37 11.53 1.31 2.46
C LEU A 37 11.15 1.78 1.04
N LEU A 38 9.86 1.87 0.77
CA LEU A 38 9.28 2.30 -0.49
C LEU A 38 8.85 3.76 -0.39
N THR A 39 9.30 4.59 -1.32
CA THR A 39 8.83 5.97 -1.47
C THR A 39 7.61 6.00 -2.39
N VAL A 40 6.51 6.56 -1.92
CA VAL A 40 5.28 6.78 -2.67
C VAL A 40 5.45 7.98 -3.59
N VAL A 41 5.10 7.78 -4.86
CA VAL A 41 5.16 8.79 -5.92
C VAL A 41 3.77 9.35 -6.22
N ASP A 42 2.76 8.48 -6.26
CA ASP A 42 1.37 8.87 -6.54
C ASP A 42 0.39 7.91 -5.85
N VAL A 43 -0.79 8.45 -5.51
CA VAL A 43 -1.91 7.70 -4.95
C VAL A 43 -3.18 8.19 -5.65
N SER A 44 -3.83 7.31 -6.40
CA SER A 44 -4.98 7.68 -7.23
C SER A 44 -6.06 6.60 -7.27
N ILE A 45 -7.29 7.00 -7.62
CA ILE A 45 -8.40 6.09 -7.92
C ILE A 45 -8.58 6.05 -9.43
N ALA A 46 -8.49 4.85 -10.01
CA ALA A 46 -8.80 4.61 -11.41
C ALA A 46 -10.30 4.78 -11.69
N GLU A 47 -10.69 4.96 -12.95
CA GLU A 47 -12.12 5.06 -13.34
C GLU A 47 -12.95 3.83 -12.93
N SER A 48 -12.30 2.66 -12.82
CA SER A 48 -12.90 1.42 -12.32
C SER A 48 -13.20 1.42 -10.81
N GLY A 49 -12.79 2.47 -10.09
CA GLY A 49 -12.85 2.55 -8.63
C GLY A 49 -11.71 1.82 -7.92
N SER A 50 -10.76 1.24 -8.66
CA SER A 50 -9.59 0.59 -8.06
C SER A 50 -8.59 1.63 -7.55
N LEU A 51 -7.98 1.36 -6.41
CA LEU A 51 -6.88 2.18 -5.89
C LEU A 51 -5.58 1.79 -6.59
N VAL A 52 -4.81 2.80 -7.00
CA VAL A 52 -3.49 2.65 -7.58
C VAL A 52 -2.50 3.44 -6.73
N ILE A 53 -1.47 2.77 -6.25
CA ILE A 53 -0.35 3.38 -5.53
C ILE A 53 0.91 3.15 -6.36
N LEU A 54 1.54 4.23 -6.78
CA LEU A 54 2.82 4.20 -7.48
C LEU A 54 3.95 4.50 -6.50
N PHE A 55 5.02 3.73 -6.62
CA PHE A 55 6.24 3.90 -5.85
C PHE A 55 7.41 4.22 -6.78
N GLU A 56 8.54 4.62 -6.20
CA GLU A 56 9.80 4.73 -6.94
C GLU A 56 10.17 3.42 -7.66
N HIS A 57 11.07 3.53 -8.65
CA HIS A 57 11.50 2.41 -9.49
C HIS A 57 10.37 1.70 -10.24
N SER A 58 9.31 2.44 -10.57
CA SER A 58 8.15 1.94 -11.33
C SER A 58 7.41 0.79 -10.63
N SER A 59 7.54 0.66 -9.31
CA SER A 59 6.76 -0.34 -8.57
C SER A 59 5.33 0.17 -8.36
N ARG A 60 4.36 -0.74 -8.40
CA ARG A 60 2.93 -0.39 -8.40
C ARG A 60 2.14 -1.39 -7.59
N LEU A 61 1.27 -0.89 -6.72
CA LEU A 61 0.22 -1.67 -6.07
C LEU A 61 -1.15 -1.24 -6.60
N THR A 62 -1.91 -2.20 -7.12
CA THR A 62 -3.30 -2.00 -7.55
C THR A 62 -4.22 -2.77 -6.61
N VAL A 63 -5.18 -2.11 -5.98
CA VAL A 63 -6.20 -2.74 -5.13
C VAL A 63 -7.56 -2.60 -5.79
N GLU A 64 -8.13 -3.73 -6.20
CA GLU A 64 -9.41 -3.79 -6.89
C GLU A 64 -10.58 -3.54 -5.92
N SER A 65 -11.54 -2.73 -6.37
CA SER A 65 -12.79 -2.47 -5.66
C SER A 65 -13.68 -3.72 -5.60
N PRO A 66 -14.48 -3.92 -4.53
CA PRO A 66 -14.51 -3.11 -3.31
C PRO A 66 -13.28 -3.36 -2.43
N PHE A 67 -12.83 -2.32 -1.74
CA PHE A 67 -11.84 -2.40 -0.66
C PHE A 67 -12.26 -1.54 0.54
N SER A 68 -11.59 -1.72 1.67
CA SER A 68 -11.74 -0.87 2.85
C SER A 68 -10.38 -0.44 3.36
N ALA A 69 -10.32 0.71 4.04
CA ALA A 69 -9.10 1.21 4.66
C ALA A 69 -9.34 1.50 6.15
N ALA A 70 -8.37 1.19 6.99
CA ALA A 70 -8.38 1.52 8.40
C ALA A 70 -6.98 1.82 8.92
N LEU A 71 -6.87 2.67 9.93
CA LEU A 71 -5.62 2.81 10.69
C LEU A 71 -5.64 1.86 11.88
N LYS A 72 -4.57 1.07 12.04
CA LYS A 72 -4.35 0.17 13.18
C LYS A 72 -2.94 0.34 13.68
N GLU A 73 -2.80 0.72 14.95
CA GLU A 73 -1.49 0.85 15.63
C GLU A 73 -0.49 1.75 14.88
N GLY A 74 -0.98 2.75 14.15
CA GLY A 74 -0.15 3.68 13.37
C GLY A 74 0.18 3.20 11.94
N ALA A 75 -0.24 1.99 11.55
CA ALA A 75 -0.18 1.49 10.19
C ALA A 75 -1.51 1.67 9.45
N LEU A 76 -1.44 1.87 8.14
CA LEU A 76 -2.59 1.82 7.25
C LEU A 76 -2.82 0.36 6.83
N VAL A 77 -4.02 -0.15 7.05
CA VAL A 77 -4.44 -1.49 6.65
C VAL A 77 -5.49 -1.36 5.56
N LEU A 78 -5.19 -1.90 4.38
CA LEU A 78 -6.10 -2.05 3.26
C LEU A 78 -6.65 -3.47 3.23
N GLY A 79 -7.97 -3.58 3.32
CA GLY A 79 -8.69 -4.83 3.19
C GLY A 79 -9.94 -4.88 4.08
N PRO A 80 -10.83 -5.86 3.85
CA PRO A 80 -10.80 -6.83 2.76
C PRO A 80 -10.93 -6.14 1.38
N PHE A 81 -10.31 -6.71 0.36
CA PHE A 81 -10.37 -6.24 -1.04
C PHE A 81 -10.81 -7.38 -1.97
N ALA A 82 -11.28 -7.05 -3.19
CA ALA A 82 -11.62 -8.06 -4.21
C ALA A 82 -10.38 -8.78 -4.75
N ALA A 83 -9.36 -8.00 -5.11
CA ALA A 83 -8.03 -8.50 -5.44
C ALA A 83 -7.00 -7.40 -5.22
N THR A 84 -5.74 -7.78 -5.07
CA THR A 84 -4.60 -6.86 -5.08
C THR A 84 -3.52 -7.42 -5.99
N GLU A 85 -2.88 -6.54 -6.75
CA GLU A 85 -1.74 -6.83 -7.59
C GLU A 85 -0.55 -5.97 -7.18
N TRP A 86 0.58 -6.62 -6.89
CA TRP A 86 1.85 -6.00 -6.61
C TRP A 86 2.81 -6.26 -7.78
N GLU A 87 3.27 -5.19 -8.42
CA GLU A 87 4.23 -5.23 -9.52
C GLU A 87 5.49 -4.48 -9.10
N TYR A 88 6.66 -5.12 -9.20
CA TYR A 88 7.93 -4.50 -8.89
C TYR A 88 9.05 -5.05 -9.79
N ALA A 89 10.05 -4.23 -10.07
CA ALA A 89 11.26 -4.66 -10.78
C ALA A 89 12.41 -4.79 -9.76
N PRO A 90 12.95 -6.01 -9.52
CA PRO A 90 14.15 -6.17 -8.72
C PRO A 90 15.34 -5.42 -9.33
N PHE A 91 16.24 -4.90 -8.49
CA PHE A 91 17.44 -4.23 -8.97
C PHE A 91 18.30 -5.15 -9.84
N GLY A 92 18.58 -4.70 -11.07
CA GLY A 92 19.39 -5.44 -12.03
C GLY A 92 18.63 -6.51 -12.81
N GLU A 93 17.31 -6.64 -12.60
CA GLU A 93 16.47 -7.53 -13.41
C GLU A 93 15.74 -6.78 -14.51
N THR A 94 15.66 -7.39 -15.70
CA THR A 94 14.97 -6.81 -16.86
C THR A 94 13.47 -7.06 -16.87
N SER A 95 12.97 -7.90 -15.96
CA SER A 95 11.58 -8.34 -15.94
C SER A 95 10.92 -7.96 -14.62
N ALA A 96 9.75 -7.34 -14.71
CA ALA A 96 8.93 -7.06 -13.54
C ALA A 96 8.38 -8.38 -12.96
N VAL A 97 8.43 -8.50 -11.64
CA VAL A 97 7.75 -9.54 -10.89
C VAL A 97 6.34 -9.04 -10.59
N GLN A 98 5.35 -9.87 -10.85
CA GLN A 98 3.95 -9.61 -10.54
C GLN A 98 3.45 -10.64 -9.54
N ARG A 99 2.77 -10.18 -8.49
CA ARG A 99 2.07 -11.02 -7.51
C ARG A 99 0.63 -10.58 -7.41
N ARG A 100 -0.29 -11.54 -7.50
CA ARG A 100 -1.73 -11.28 -7.41
C ARG A 100 -2.34 -12.06 -6.26
N PHE A 101 -3.16 -11.37 -5.46
CA PHE A 101 -3.85 -11.92 -4.31
C PHE A 101 -5.36 -11.71 -4.49
N VAL A 102 -6.15 -12.76 -4.28
CA VAL A 102 -7.63 -12.71 -4.42
C VAL A 102 -8.36 -12.45 -3.09
N SER A 103 -7.61 -12.30 -2.00
CA SER A 103 -8.11 -11.92 -0.67
C SER A 103 -6.95 -11.57 0.24
N GLY A 104 -7.24 -10.98 1.39
CA GLY A 104 -6.27 -10.67 2.44
C GLY A 104 -6.26 -9.20 2.79
N THR A 105 -5.13 -8.76 3.34
CA THR A 105 -4.87 -7.36 3.70
C THR A 105 -3.49 -6.95 3.25
N CYS A 106 -3.34 -5.69 2.85
CA CYS A 106 -2.04 -5.05 2.69
C CYS A 106 -1.85 -4.06 3.83
N THR A 107 -0.71 -4.09 4.51
CA THR A 107 -0.40 -3.18 5.60
C THR A 107 0.78 -2.28 5.21
N PHE A 108 0.63 -0.99 5.43
CA PHE A 108 1.66 0.02 5.19
C PHE A 108 2.13 0.57 6.54
N HIS A 109 3.41 0.38 6.83
CA HIS A 109 4.05 0.83 8.05
C HIS A 109 4.87 2.07 7.75
N ALA A 110 4.63 3.18 8.46
CA ALA A 110 5.40 4.40 8.29
C ALA A 110 6.48 4.57 9.39
N PRO A 111 7.70 5.03 9.04
CA PRO A 111 8.72 5.40 10.02
C PRO A 111 8.18 6.43 11.02
N GLY A 112 8.45 6.24 12.31
CA GLY A 112 8.03 7.16 13.36
C GLY A 112 6.53 7.14 13.71
N LYS A 113 5.69 6.43 12.95
CA LYS A 113 4.28 6.18 13.32
C LYS A 113 4.09 4.89 14.12
N HIS A 114 5.13 4.06 14.20
CA HIS A 114 5.25 2.90 15.08
C HIS A 114 6.33 3.13 16.15
N LEU A 115 6.12 3.99 17.15
CA LEU A 115 6.94 3.96 18.38
C LEU A 115 6.16 4.53 19.58
N VAL A 116 5.01 3.94 19.92
CA VAL A 116 4.44 4.03 21.28
C VAL A 116 3.92 2.65 21.65
N GLY A 117 4.81 1.74 22.03
CA GLY A 117 4.41 0.37 22.37
C GLY A 117 5.54 -0.65 22.48
N ALA A 118 6.70 -0.25 23.04
CA ALA A 118 7.64 -1.22 23.59
C ALA A 118 7.82 -0.86 25.06
N HIS A 119 7.17 -1.63 25.93
CA HIS A 119 7.42 -1.66 27.38
C HIS A 119 8.77 -2.34 27.66
#